data_AF-A0A0K1NNR3-F1
#
_entry.id   AF-A0A0K1NNR3-F1
#
_cell.length_a   1.000
_cell.length_b   1.000
_cell.length_c   1.000
_cell.angle_alpha   90.00
_cell.angle_beta   90.00
_cell.angle_gamma   90.00
#
_symmetry.space_group_name_H-M   'P 1'
#
loop_
_entity.id
_entity.type
_entity.pdbx_description
1 polymer ?
#
loop_
_entity_poly.entity_id
_entity_poly.type
_entity_poly.pdbx_seq_one_letter_code
_entity_poly.pdbx_strand_id
1 'polypeptide(L)'
;MKVLNINKTNILHDFKRLSNIWDSTENITLQLDIKQSETKTVVRALTSYLPNDLAYSIMSEIAENEKLDDDLMQLIFEKGDKGCKIAICLHEDLPQELKERCVQSADIDIKEHYMQGNVNNVEQV
;
A
#
# COMPACT_ATOMS: atom_id res chain seq x y z
N MET A 1 21.59 3.42 7.11
CA MET A 1 20.17 3.09 6.90
C MET A 1 19.78 2.04 7.92
N LYS A 2 18.76 2.29 8.74
CA LYS A 2 18.21 1.28 9.66
C LYS A 2 17.06 0.55 8.97
N VAL A 3 16.85 -0.72 9.31
CA VAL A 3 15.76 -1.52 8.75
C VAL A 3 14.78 -1.88 9.86
N LEU A 4 13.51 -1.61 9.63
CA LEU A 4 12.40 -2.04 10.48
C LEU A 4 11.79 -3.29 9.87
N ASN A 5 12.03 -4.44 10.51
CA ASN A 5 11.46 -5.72 10.07
C ASN A 5 9.99 -5.80 10.50
N ILE A 6 9.11 -5.97 9.52
CA ILE A 6 7.66 -6.06 9.71
C ILE A 6 7.21 -7.46 9.35
N ASN A 7 6.46 -8.10 10.25
CA ASN A 7 5.82 -9.38 9.98
C ASN A 7 4.43 -9.41 10.60
N LYS A 8 3.63 -10.42 10.26
CA LYS A 8 2.25 -10.52 10.76
C LYS A 8 2.19 -10.46 12.30
N THR A 9 3.09 -11.15 12.98
CA THR A 9 3.08 -11.24 14.45
C THR A 9 3.31 -9.88 15.09
N ASN A 10 4.32 -9.13 14.64
CA ASN A 10 4.65 -7.85 15.26
C ASN A 10 3.62 -6.76 14.91
N ILE A 11 2.95 -6.83 13.75
CA ILE A 11 1.80 -5.98 13.44
C ILE A 11 0.66 -6.27 14.42
N LEU A 12 0.33 -7.54 14.66
CA LEU A 12 -0.83 -7.89 15.50
C LEU A 12 -0.60 -7.66 17.00
N HIS A 13 0.64 -7.72 17.47
CA HIS A 13 0.94 -7.70 18.90
C HIS A 13 1.75 -6.49 19.37
N ASP A 14 2.54 -5.87 18.49
CA ASP A 14 3.54 -4.86 18.85
C ASP A 14 3.46 -3.57 18.01
N PHE A 15 2.37 -3.34 17.29
CA PHE A 15 2.26 -2.22 16.34
C PHE A 15 2.64 -0.86 16.94
N LYS A 16 2.16 -0.56 18.15
CA LYS A 16 2.48 0.71 18.83
C LYS A 16 3.99 0.91 19.03
N ARG A 17 4.71 -0.15 19.37
CA ARG A 17 6.16 -0.10 19.51
C ARG A 17 6.83 0.12 18.16
N LEU A 18 6.35 -0.54 17.10
CA LEU A 18 6.86 -0.37 15.74
C LEU A 18 6.65 1.08 15.25
N SER A 19 5.46 1.64 15.44
CA SER A 19 5.16 3.04 15.10
C SER A 19 6.09 4.00 15.82
N ASN A 20 6.31 3.82 17.13
CA ASN A 20 7.24 4.68 17.86
C ASN A 20 8.67 4.61 17.30
N ILE A 21 9.13 3.41 16.88
CA ILE A 21 10.45 3.25 16.26
C ILE A 21 10.48 3.97 14.91
N TRP A 22 9.43 3.81 14.09
CA TRP A 22 9.28 4.49 12.81
C TRP A 22 9.37 6.01 12.96
N ASP A 23 8.59 6.57 13.88
CA ASP A 23 8.48 8.02 14.06
C ASP A 23 9.75 8.66 14.65
N SER A 24 10.49 7.91 15.47
CA SER A 24 11.68 8.42 16.19
C SER A 24 13.01 8.14 15.50
N THR A 25 13.01 7.39 14.40
CA THR A 25 14.24 6.94 13.74
C THR A 25 14.41 7.60 12.37
N GLU A 26 15.40 8.48 12.26
CA GLU A 26 15.81 9.02 10.97
C GLU A 26 16.45 7.93 10.07
N ASN A 27 16.21 8.02 8.76
CA ASN A 27 16.78 7.14 7.73
C ASN A 27 16.48 5.64 7.98
N ILE A 28 15.23 5.36 8.35
CA ILE A 28 14.69 4.01 8.48
C ILE A 28 13.97 3.57 7.19
N THR A 29 14.01 2.27 6.91
CA THR A 29 13.35 1.63 5.77
C THR A 29 12.58 0.41 6.26
N LEU A 30 11.53 0.03 5.55
CA LEU A 30 10.76 -1.16 5.86
C LEU A 30 11.38 -2.38 5.19
N GLN A 31 11.20 -3.53 5.85
CA GLN A 31 11.41 -4.83 5.24
C GLN A 31 10.24 -5.72 5.66
N LEU A 32 9.40 -6.07 4.69
CA LEU A 32 8.24 -6.94 4.93
C LEU A 32 8.64 -8.42 4.85
N ASP A 33 8.31 -9.16 5.90
CA ASP A 33 8.24 -10.62 5.95
C ASP A 33 6.78 -11.01 6.18
N ILE A 34 5.96 -10.77 5.15
CA ILE A 34 4.53 -11.06 5.11
C ILE A 34 4.29 -12.07 4.00
N LYS A 35 3.70 -13.21 4.32
CA LYS A 35 3.36 -14.19 3.29
C LYS A 35 2.10 -13.74 2.56
N GLN A 36 1.99 -14.10 1.28
CA GLN A 36 0.76 -13.91 0.49
C GLN A 36 -0.52 -14.41 1.19
N SER A 37 -0.44 -15.52 1.93
CA SER A 37 -1.55 -16.08 2.71
C SER A 37 -1.97 -15.22 3.91
N GLU A 38 -1.12 -14.28 4.31
CA GLU A 38 -1.27 -13.41 5.47
C GLU A 38 -1.72 -11.99 5.08
N THR A 39 -1.49 -11.59 3.83
CA THR A 39 -1.79 -10.26 3.28
C THR A 39 -3.17 -9.76 3.68
N LYS A 40 -4.22 -10.58 3.48
CA LYS A 40 -5.60 -10.23 3.85
C LYS A 40 -5.78 -9.94 5.34
N THR A 41 -5.16 -10.74 6.20
CA THR A 41 -5.22 -10.54 7.66
C THR A 41 -4.48 -9.28 8.06
N VAL A 42 -3.30 -9.06 7.48
CA VAL A 42 -2.41 -7.94 7.79
C VAL A 42 -3.05 -6.62 7.36
N VAL A 43 -3.50 -6.50 6.12
CA VAL A 43 -4.16 -5.28 5.62
C VAL A 43 -5.35 -4.92 6.50
N ARG A 44 -6.21 -5.90 6.82
CA ARG A 44 -7.35 -5.66 7.71
C ARG A 44 -6.93 -5.19 9.10
N ALA A 45 -5.87 -5.74 9.67
CA ALA A 45 -5.36 -5.29 10.96
C ALA A 45 -4.85 -3.85 10.89
N LEU A 46 -4.11 -3.49 9.83
CA LEU A 46 -3.58 -2.15 9.61
C LEU A 46 -4.68 -1.10 9.53
N THR A 47 -5.86 -1.42 8.99
CA THR A 47 -6.99 -0.49 8.96
C THR A 47 -7.44 -0.02 10.35
N SER A 48 -7.21 -0.82 11.41
CA SER A 48 -7.55 -0.45 12.79
C SER A 48 -6.59 0.54 13.43
N TYR A 49 -5.42 0.76 12.81
CA TYR A 49 -4.40 1.69 13.29
C TYR A 49 -4.43 3.03 12.56
N LEU A 50 -5.35 3.23 11.60
CA LEU A 50 -5.43 4.46 10.83
C LEU A 50 -6.06 5.61 11.65
N PRO A 51 -5.61 6.87 11.48
CA PRO A 51 -4.50 7.30 10.61
C PRO A 51 -3.13 7.12 11.29
N ASN A 52 -2.22 6.38 10.65
CA ASN A 52 -0.85 6.18 11.14
C ASN A 52 0.12 5.98 9.98
N ASP A 53 1.25 6.70 10.01
CA ASP A 53 2.21 6.75 8.90
C ASP A 53 2.87 5.39 8.64
N LEU A 54 3.21 4.63 9.69
CA LEU A 54 3.73 3.28 9.52
C LEU A 54 2.66 2.35 8.91
N ALA A 55 1.41 2.47 9.34
CA ALA A 55 0.33 1.65 8.78
C ALA A 55 0.14 1.91 7.28
N TYR A 56 0.13 3.19 6.86
CA TYR A 56 0.08 3.56 5.46
C TYR A 56 1.29 3.06 4.68
N SER A 57 2.49 3.21 5.25
CA SER A 57 3.73 2.76 4.59
C SER A 57 3.73 1.24 4.34
N ILE A 58 3.29 0.44 5.32
CA ILE A 58 3.17 -1.02 5.16
C ILE A 58 2.07 -1.35 4.14
N MET A 59 0.92 -0.67 4.18
CA MET A 59 -0.17 -0.90 3.20
C MET A 59 0.26 -0.57 1.77
N SER A 60 1.05 0.50 1.57
CA SER A 60 1.60 0.89 0.26
C SER A 60 2.57 -0.16 -0.26
N GLU A 61 3.54 -0.62 0.56
CA GLU A 61 4.48 -1.66 0.14
C GLU A 61 3.78 -2.98 -0.20
N ILE A 62 2.75 -3.36 0.56
CA ILE A 62 1.91 -4.53 0.22
C ILE A 62 1.23 -4.33 -1.13
N ALA A 63 0.68 -3.15 -1.39
CA ALA A 63 0.00 -2.84 -2.64
C ALA A 63 0.93 -2.79 -3.86
N GLU A 64 2.23 -2.57 -3.66
CA GLU A 64 3.21 -2.57 -4.76
C GLU A 64 3.74 -3.98 -5.09
N ASN A 65 3.83 -4.87 -4.10
CA ASN A 65 4.60 -6.10 -4.23
C ASN A 65 3.78 -7.39 -4.21
N GLU A 66 2.55 -7.36 -3.69
CA GLU A 66 1.74 -8.56 -3.50
C GLU A 66 0.63 -8.67 -4.55
N LYS A 67 0.20 -9.89 -4.86
CA LYS A 67 -1.04 -10.08 -5.62
C LYS A 67 -2.23 -9.81 -4.71
N LEU A 68 -3.06 -8.84 -5.08
CA LEU A 68 -4.25 -8.48 -4.33
C LEU A 68 -5.50 -8.99 -5.03
N ASP A 69 -6.49 -9.42 -4.25
CA ASP A 69 -7.85 -9.61 -4.78
C ASP A 69 -8.54 -8.23 -4.89
N ASP A 70 -9.57 -8.14 -5.74
CA ASP A 70 -10.32 -6.90 -5.98
C ASP A 70 -10.80 -6.25 -4.66
N ASP A 71 -11.27 -7.07 -3.71
CA ASP A 71 -11.72 -6.64 -2.39
C ASP A 71 -10.60 -5.92 -1.61
N LEU A 72 -9.38 -6.47 -1.63
CA LEU A 72 -8.22 -5.88 -0.96
C LEU A 72 -7.72 -4.62 -1.68
N MET A 73 -7.70 -4.62 -3.01
CA MET A 73 -7.34 -3.42 -3.77
C MET A 73 -8.28 -2.27 -3.43
N GLN A 74 -9.59 -2.55 -3.40
CA GLN A 74 -10.61 -1.56 -3.05
C GLN A 74 -10.46 -1.07 -1.61
N LEU A 75 -10.23 -1.98 -0.67
CA LEU A 75 -10.02 -1.64 0.73
C LEU A 75 -8.81 -0.72 0.92
N ILE A 76 -7.67 -1.05 0.29
CA ILE A 76 -6.45 -0.25 0.36
C ILE A 76 -6.67 1.11 -0.30
N PHE A 77 -7.30 1.17 -1.47
CA PHE A 77 -7.55 2.44 -2.16
C PHE A 77 -8.47 3.38 -1.36
N GLU A 78 -9.47 2.83 -0.67
CA GLU A 78 -10.43 3.61 0.11
C GLU A 78 -9.89 4.09 1.45
N LYS A 79 -9.14 3.24 2.14
CA LYS A 79 -8.63 3.52 3.48
C LYS A 79 -7.23 4.10 3.49
N GLY A 80 -6.45 3.82 2.45
CA GLY A 80 -5.07 4.23 2.33
C GLY A 80 -4.90 5.72 2.08
N ASP A 81 -3.68 6.17 2.33
CA ASP A 81 -3.24 7.51 2.01
C ASP A 81 -2.92 7.65 0.51
N LYS A 82 -2.27 8.74 0.15
CA LYS A 82 -1.88 8.99 -1.24
C LYS A 82 -0.92 7.93 -1.79
N GLY A 83 0.06 7.50 -0.99
CA GLY A 83 1.00 6.44 -1.38
C GLY A 83 0.27 5.14 -1.72
N CYS A 84 -0.61 4.70 -0.81
CA CYS A 84 -1.45 3.52 -1.04
C CYS A 84 -2.29 3.62 -2.32
N LYS A 85 -2.89 4.78 -2.60
CA LYS A 85 -3.71 4.97 -3.80
C LYS A 85 -2.89 4.94 -5.09
N ILE A 86 -1.71 5.56 -5.08
CA ILE A 86 -0.78 5.50 -6.22
C ILE A 86 -0.36 4.05 -6.46
N ALA A 87 0.06 3.32 -5.41
CA ALA A 87 0.43 1.91 -5.50
C ALA A 87 -0.68 1.06 -6.13
N ILE A 88 -1.93 1.23 -5.67
CA ILE A 88 -3.07 0.54 -6.27
C ILE A 88 -3.30 0.97 -7.73
N CYS A 89 -3.25 2.26 -8.06
CA CYS A 89 -3.42 2.70 -9.44
C CYS A 89 -2.34 2.18 -10.41
N LEU A 90 -1.19 1.73 -9.90
CA LEU A 90 -0.12 1.16 -10.73
C LEU A 90 -0.30 -0.35 -10.98
N HIS A 91 -1.29 -1.02 -10.37
CA HIS A 91 -1.57 -2.43 -10.64
C HIS A 91 -2.10 -2.65 -12.06
N GLU A 92 -1.59 -3.68 -12.76
CA GLU A 92 -2.00 -4.02 -14.13
C GLU A 92 -3.40 -4.65 -14.18
N ASP A 93 -3.73 -5.45 -13.16
CA ASP A 93 -4.99 -6.17 -12.98
C ASP A 93 -6.05 -5.34 -12.24
N LEU A 94 -5.95 -4.01 -12.32
CA LEU A 94 -6.86 -3.11 -11.64
C LEU A 94 -8.33 -3.32 -12.08
N PRO A 95 -9.27 -3.54 -11.14
CA PRO A 95 -10.69 -3.63 -11.42
C PRO A 95 -11.23 -2.38 -12.13
N GLN A 96 -12.23 -2.55 -13.00
CA GLN A 96 -12.78 -1.47 -13.82
C GLN A 96 -13.25 -0.26 -12.99
N GLU A 97 -13.87 -0.50 -11.84
CA GLU A 97 -14.30 0.57 -10.93
C GLU A 97 -13.10 1.39 -10.40
N LEU A 98 -12.01 0.73 -10.03
CA LEU A 98 -10.80 1.40 -9.54
C LEU A 98 -10.09 2.17 -10.66
N LYS A 99 -10.08 1.64 -11.91
CA LYS A 99 -9.59 2.36 -13.09
C LYS A 99 -10.32 3.69 -13.28
N GLU A 100 -11.64 3.67 -13.22
CA GLU A 100 -12.47 4.88 -13.34
C GLU A 100 -12.16 5.89 -12.24
N ARG A 101 -12.00 5.41 -11.00
CA ARG A 101 -11.62 6.25 -9.84
C ARG A 101 -10.23 6.85 -9.99
N CYS A 102 -9.24 6.13 -10.51
CA CYS A 102 -7.91 6.67 -10.80
C CYS A 102 -7.97 7.78 -11.86
N VAL A 103 -8.70 7.57 -12.97
CA VAL A 103 -8.86 8.57 -14.05
C VAL A 103 -9.58 9.83 -13.59
N GLN A 104 -10.58 9.67 -12.72
CA GLN A 104 -11.42 10.75 -12.20
C GLN A 104 -10.86 11.39 -10.92
N SER A 105 -9.71 10.92 -10.42
CA SER A 105 -9.11 11.45 -9.20
C SER A 105 -8.89 12.96 -9.30
N ALA A 106 -9.31 13.69 -8.25
CA ALA A 106 -9.02 15.11 -8.10
C ALA A 106 -7.56 15.36 -7.65
N ASP A 107 -6.89 14.34 -7.11
CA ASP A 107 -5.46 14.38 -6.83
C ASP A 107 -4.69 14.12 -8.13
N ILE A 108 -3.98 15.16 -8.59
CA ILE A 108 -3.25 15.13 -9.86
C ILE A 108 -2.16 14.07 -9.88
N ASP A 109 -1.50 13.82 -8.75
CA ASP A 109 -0.41 12.86 -8.71
C ASP A 109 -0.94 11.44 -8.86
N ILE A 110 -2.09 11.10 -8.24
CA ILE A 110 -2.75 9.80 -8.45
C ILE A 110 -3.09 9.60 -9.94
N LYS A 111 -3.66 10.65 -10.56
CA LYS A 111 -4.07 10.59 -11.96
C LYS A 111 -2.86 10.47 -12.90
N GLU A 112 -1.81 11.24 -12.68
CA GLU A 112 -0.60 11.22 -13.50
C GLU A 112 0.13 9.88 -13.41
N HIS A 113 0.30 9.33 -12.20
CA HIS A 113 0.94 8.02 -12.02
C HIS A 113 0.14 6.91 -12.71
N TYR A 114 -1.20 6.91 -12.58
CA TYR A 114 -2.05 5.97 -13.32
C TYR A 114 -1.85 6.09 -14.84
N MET A 115 -1.86 7.31 -15.38
CA MET A 115 -1.72 7.52 -16.82
C MET A 115 -0.33 7.12 -17.32
N GLN A 116 0.74 7.45 -16.60
CA GLN A 116 2.11 7.07 -16.95
C GLN A 116 2.32 5.56 -16.89
N GLY A 117 1.81 4.89 -15.84
CA GLY A 117 1.85 3.43 -15.73
C GLY A 117 1.17 2.73 -16.91
N ASN A 118 0.05 3.28 -17.40
CA ASN A 118 -0.65 2.74 -18.55
C ASN A 118 0.01 3.06 -19.91
N VAL A 119 0.66 4.23 -20.06
CA VAL A 119 1.37 4.59 -21.31
C VAL A 119 2.58 3.68 -21.56
N ASN A 120 3.32 3.32 -20.50
CA ASN A 120 4.48 2.43 -20.62
C ASN A 120 4.12 0.99 -21.05
N ASN A 121 2.86 0.57 -20.87
CA ASN A 121 2.37 -0.73 -21.28
C ASN A 121 1.93 -0.80 -22.76
N VAL A 122 1.86 0.35 -23.46
CA VAL A 122 1.48 0.41 -24.88
C VAL A 122 2.72 0.30 -25.80
N GLU A 123 3.92 0.59 -25.31
CA GLU A 123 5.16 0.54 -26.10
C GLU A 123 5.85 -0.84 -26.14
N GLN A 124 5.23 -1.90 -25.60
CA GLN A 124 5.76 -3.27 -25.63
C GLN A 124 5.01 -4.25 -26.55
N VAL A 125 4.20 -3.75 -27.51
CA VAL A 125 3.46 -4.58 -28.50
C VAL A 125 4.04 -4.46 -29.89
#